data_AF-A0A239PKL2-F1
#
_entry.id   AF-A0A239PKL2-F1
#
_cell.length_a   1.000
_cell.length_b   1.000
_cell.length_c   1.000
_cell.angle_alpha   90.00
_cell.angle_beta   90.00
_cell.angle_gamma   90.00
#
_symmetry.space_group_name_H-M   'P 1'
#
loop_
_entity.id
_entity.type
_entity.pdbx_description
1 polymer ?
#
loop_
_entity_poly.entity_id
_entity_poly.type
_entity_poly.pdbx_seq_one_letter_code
_entity_poly.pdbx_strand_id
1 'polypeptide(L)'
;MIRTSFFAIAAITALSSSALADVRVRFDRDALDDPAEVAALYERIEEAARKVCREARRDGVLGHYTLRGCVKDKIAEGVAAVDSPALTAYAEGSDAERRRLAAAN
;
A
#
# COMPACT_ATOMS: atom_id res chain seq x y z
N MET A 1 -9.11 25.26 -59.86
CA MET A 1 -8.64 26.05 -58.71
C MET A 1 -8.83 25.23 -57.44
N ILE A 2 -7.72 24.86 -56.80
CA ILE A 2 -7.63 23.95 -55.65
C ILE A 2 -7.86 24.73 -54.37
N ARG A 3 -8.74 24.26 -53.46
CA ARG A 3 -8.73 24.68 -52.06
C ARG A 3 -8.97 23.47 -51.15
N THR A 4 -7.88 22.78 -50.89
CA THR A 4 -7.67 21.83 -49.81
C THR A 4 -7.73 22.56 -48.47
N SER A 5 -8.66 22.20 -47.60
CA SER A 5 -8.64 22.58 -46.18
C SER A 5 -8.32 21.35 -45.34
N PHE A 6 -7.04 21.23 -44.96
CA PHE A 6 -6.60 20.36 -43.88
C PHE A 6 -6.51 21.21 -42.61
N PHE A 7 -7.26 20.87 -41.57
CA PHE A 7 -7.02 21.38 -40.22
C PHE A 7 -6.51 20.25 -39.32
N ALA A 8 -5.21 20.34 -39.10
CA ALA A 8 -4.38 19.79 -38.02
C ALA A 8 -4.79 20.45 -36.68
N ILE A 9 -4.54 19.99 -35.45
CA ILE A 9 -3.82 18.88 -34.79
C ILE A 9 -4.56 18.68 -33.46
N ALA A 10 -4.88 17.43 -33.08
CA ALA A 10 -5.30 17.12 -31.71
C ALA A 10 -4.04 17.02 -30.84
N ALA A 11 -3.80 18.02 -29.98
CA ALA A 11 -2.78 17.94 -28.95
C ALA A 11 -3.22 16.92 -27.90
N ILE A 12 -2.70 15.70 -27.99
CA ILE A 12 -2.84 14.70 -26.93
C ILE A 12 -1.87 15.11 -25.83
N THR A 13 -2.34 15.84 -24.83
CA THR A 13 -1.65 15.97 -23.56
C THR A 13 -1.62 14.59 -22.92
N ALA A 14 -0.47 13.91 -23.03
CA ALA A 14 -0.18 12.75 -22.21
C ALA A 14 -0.19 13.21 -20.74
N LEU A 15 -1.30 12.95 -20.05
CA LEU A 15 -1.31 12.96 -18.60
C LEU A 15 -0.32 11.88 -18.17
N SER A 16 0.86 12.31 -17.75
CA SER A 16 1.73 11.51 -16.91
C SER A 16 0.98 11.23 -15.62
N SER A 17 0.14 10.20 -15.62
CA SER A 17 -0.31 9.55 -14.41
C SER A 17 0.94 9.06 -13.72
N SER A 18 1.39 9.81 -12.72
CA SER A 18 2.29 9.31 -11.69
C SER A 18 1.65 8.03 -11.18
N ALA A 19 2.12 6.90 -11.69
CA ALA A 19 1.61 5.60 -11.31
C ALA A 19 2.02 5.43 -9.84
N LEU A 20 1.12 5.83 -8.93
CA LEU A 20 1.20 5.45 -7.53
C LEU A 20 1.49 3.96 -7.52
N ALA A 21 2.58 3.57 -6.87
CA ALA A 21 3.03 2.20 -6.90
C ALA A 21 1.92 1.28 -6.37
N ASP A 22 1.33 0.50 -7.29
CA ASP A 22 0.31 -0.49 -6.98
C ASP A 22 1.02 -1.78 -6.56
N VAL A 23 0.96 -2.12 -5.27
CA VAL A 23 1.48 -3.38 -4.74
C VAL A 23 0.32 -4.29 -4.39
N ARG A 24 0.17 -5.38 -5.14
CA ARG A 24 -0.90 -6.36 -4.93
C ARG A 24 -0.41 -7.50 -4.04
N VAL A 25 -1.12 -7.74 -2.95
CA VAL A 25 -0.92 -8.91 -2.09
C VAL A 25 -1.99 -9.94 -2.44
N ARG A 26 -1.58 -11.13 -2.91
CA ARG A 26 -2.48 -12.25 -3.18
C ARG A 26 -2.50 -13.18 -1.99
N PHE A 27 -3.68 -13.62 -1.60
CA PHE A 27 -3.88 -14.58 -0.52
C PHE A 27 -5.09 -15.45 -0.84
N ASP A 28 -5.15 -16.61 -0.18
CA ASP A 28 -6.31 -17.46 -0.16
C ASP A 28 -7.12 -17.14 1.10
N ARG A 29 -8.43 -16.96 0.95
CA ARG A 29 -9.29 -16.60 2.08
C ARG A 29 -9.56 -17.79 2.98
N ASP A 30 -9.60 -18.99 2.41
CA ASP A 30 -9.84 -20.22 3.18
C ASP A 30 -8.61 -20.61 4.00
N ALA A 31 -7.42 -20.15 3.60
CA ALA A 31 -6.19 -20.32 4.35
C ALA A 31 -6.12 -19.46 5.64
N LEU A 32 -7.02 -18.50 5.83
CA LEU A 32 -6.99 -17.61 7.01
C LEU A 32 -7.46 -18.27 8.30
N ASP A 33 -7.88 -19.53 8.24
CA ASP A 33 -8.13 -20.37 9.42
C ASP A 33 -6.82 -20.93 10.01
N ASP A 34 -5.71 -20.91 9.25
CA ASP A 34 -4.40 -21.30 9.73
C ASP A 34 -3.64 -20.07 10.30
N PRO A 35 -3.27 -20.06 11.59
CA PRO A 35 -2.52 -18.95 12.18
C PRO A 35 -1.17 -18.68 11.49
N ALA A 36 -0.53 -19.70 10.91
CA ALA A 36 0.72 -19.52 10.17
C ALA A 36 0.51 -18.73 8.87
N GLU A 37 -0.58 -18.99 8.17
CA GLU A 37 -0.95 -18.26 6.94
C GLU A 37 -1.41 -16.83 7.25
N VAL A 38 -2.09 -16.61 8.38
CA VAL A 38 -2.42 -15.26 8.86
C VAL A 38 -1.15 -14.46 9.15
N ALA A 39 -0.17 -15.05 9.83
CA ALA A 39 1.11 -14.41 10.09
C ALA A 39 1.86 -14.08 8.78
N ALA A 40 1.94 -15.04 7.86
CA ALA A 40 2.58 -14.85 6.56
C ALA A 40 1.85 -13.79 5.69
N LEU A 41 0.53 -13.69 5.78
CA LEU A 41 -0.22 -12.62 5.12
C LEU A 41 0.08 -11.25 5.73
N TYR A 42 0.10 -11.16 7.06
CA TYR A 42 0.43 -9.91 7.74
C TYR A 42 1.85 -9.42 7.37
N GLU A 43 2.83 -10.32 7.31
CA GLU A 43 4.20 -9.99 6.86
C GLU A 43 4.20 -9.44 5.42
N ARG A 44 3.49 -10.08 4.50
CA ARG A 44 3.35 -9.61 3.10
C ARG A 44 2.71 -8.23 3.02
N ILE A 45 1.70 -7.95 3.85
CA ILE A 45 1.08 -6.62 3.94
C ILE A 45 2.08 -5.59 4.45
N GLU A 46 2.85 -5.93 5.48
CA GLU A 46 3.87 -5.04 6.03
C GLU A 46 4.99 -4.73 5.02
N GLU A 47 5.45 -5.73 4.26
CA GLU A 47 6.42 -5.54 3.19
C GLU A 47 5.87 -4.66 2.05
N ALA A 48 4.62 -4.89 1.64
CA ALA A 48 3.93 -4.08 0.63
C ALA A 48 3.80 -2.62 1.09
N ALA A 49 3.35 -2.39 2.33
CA ALA A 49 3.27 -1.07 2.94
C ALA A 49 4.63 -0.37 2.94
N ARG A 50 5.69 -1.06 3.36
CA ARG A 50 7.08 -0.52 3.34
C ARG A 50 7.53 -0.17 1.92
N LYS A 51 7.18 -0.97 0.92
CA LYS A 51 7.54 -0.69 -0.48
C LYS A 51 6.84 0.56 -0.98
N VAL A 52 5.52 0.63 -0.88
CA VAL A 52 4.70 1.78 -1.30
C VAL A 52 5.18 3.06 -0.62
N CYS A 53 5.42 3.01 0.69
CA CYS A 53 5.85 4.19 1.44
C CYS A 53 7.28 4.63 1.10
N ARG A 54 8.19 3.71 0.78
CA ARG A 54 9.55 4.06 0.32
C ARG A 54 9.51 4.68 -1.06
N GLU A 55 8.68 4.18 -1.96
CA GLU A 55 8.47 4.74 -3.29
C GLU A 55 7.85 6.14 -3.19
N ALA A 56 6.76 6.30 -2.43
CA ALA A 56 6.16 7.60 -2.14
C ALA A 56 7.15 8.59 -1.50
N ARG A 57 8.09 8.12 -0.66
CA ARG A 57 9.16 8.97 -0.11
C ARG A 57 10.13 9.44 -1.19
N ARG A 58 10.57 8.52 -2.06
CA ARG A 58 11.52 8.80 -3.15
C ARG A 58 10.93 9.81 -4.13
N ASP A 59 9.63 9.70 -4.38
CA ASP A 59 8.89 10.58 -5.30
C ASP A 59 8.49 11.91 -4.66
N GLY A 60 8.86 12.14 -3.38
CA GLY A 60 8.52 13.36 -2.64
C GLY A 60 7.06 13.48 -2.21
N VAL A 61 6.25 12.44 -2.43
CA VAL A 61 4.79 12.41 -2.21
C VAL A 61 4.42 12.38 -0.73
N LEU A 62 5.32 11.91 0.15
CA LEU A 62 5.03 11.86 1.60
C LEU A 62 4.92 13.24 2.26
N GLY A 63 5.47 14.32 1.69
CA GLY A 63 5.42 15.65 2.32
C GLY A 63 5.92 15.64 3.78
N HIS A 64 5.05 16.05 4.72
CA HIS A 64 5.33 16.03 6.16
C HIS A 64 5.14 14.64 6.83
N TYR A 65 4.71 13.64 6.07
CA TYR A 65 4.42 12.32 6.59
C TYR A 65 5.71 11.53 6.86
N THR A 66 5.85 11.03 8.08
CA THR A 66 7.00 10.18 8.41
C THR A 66 6.87 8.83 7.72
N LEU A 67 8.01 8.23 7.32
CA LEU A 67 8.01 6.89 6.73
C LEU A 67 7.32 5.88 7.65
N ARG A 68 7.51 6.00 8.97
CA ARG A 68 6.87 5.15 9.97
C ARG A 68 5.34 5.33 9.99
N GLY A 69 4.86 6.57 9.95
CA GLY A 69 3.43 6.87 9.88
C GLY A 69 2.80 6.27 8.62
N CYS A 70 3.45 6.46 7.46
CA CYS A 70 3.00 5.87 6.21
C CYS A 70 2.84 4.36 6.31
N VAL A 71 3.88 3.67 6.79
CA VAL A 71 3.85 2.20 6.89
C VAL A 71 2.73 1.74 7.81
N LYS A 72 2.54 2.40 8.95
CA LYS A 72 1.47 2.06 9.89
C LYS A 72 0.09 2.17 9.24
N ASP A 73 -0.18 3.27 8.54
CA ASP A 73 -1.47 3.47 7.89
C ASP A 73 -1.71 2.49 6.76
N LYS A 74 -0.68 2.19 5.96
CA LYS A 74 -0.79 1.23 4.86
C LYS A 74 -0.97 -0.21 5.35
N ILE A 75 -0.41 -0.56 6.52
CA ILE A 75 -0.73 -1.83 7.18
C ILE A 75 -2.20 -1.84 7.62
N ALA A 76 -2.67 -0.78 8.28
CA ALA A 76 -4.06 -0.70 8.73
C ALA A 76 -5.07 -0.77 7.57
N GLU A 77 -4.79 -0.08 6.46
CA GLU A 77 -5.57 -0.14 5.22
C GLU A 77 -5.57 -1.55 4.63
N GLY A 78 -4.40 -2.20 4.57
CA GLY A 78 -4.26 -3.57 4.07
C GLY A 78 -5.03 -4.59 4.92
N VAL A 79 -4.91 -4.53 6.24
CA VAL A 79 -5.64 -5.40 7.17
C VAL A 79 -7.15 -5.19 7.05
N ALA A 80 -7.61 -3.94 7.00
CA ALA A 80 -9.02 -3.62 6.82
C ALA A 80 -9.57 -4.10 5.46
N ALA A 81 -8.77 -4.04 4.40
CA ALA A 81 -9.18 -4.50 3.07
C ALA A 81 -9.35 -6.03 2.97
N VAL A 82 -8.63 -6.80 3.78
CA VAL A 82 -8.80 -8.27 3.86
C VAL A 82 -10.11 -8.64 4.55
N ASP A 83 -10.60 -7.80 5.46
CA ASP A 83 -11.85 -8.01 6.22
C ASP A 83 -11.90 -9.38 6.91
N SER A 84 -10.81 -9.73 7.60
CA SER A 84 -10.67 -10.98 8.36
C SER A 84 -10.50 -10.71 9.85
N PRO A 85 -11.36 -11.29 10.71
CA PRO A 85 -11.21 -11.19 12.17
C PRO A 85 -9.87 -11.75 12.67
N ALA A 86 -9.39 -12.86 12.09
CA ALA A 86 -8.14 -13.50 12.48
C ALA A 86 -6.94 -12.59 12.20
N LEU A 87 -6.90 -11.96 11.02
CA LEU A 87 -5.84 -11.03 10.65
C LEU A 87 -5.87 -9.75 11.50
N THR A 88 -7.08 -9.25 11.81
CA THR A 88 -7.26 -8.08 12.68
C THR A 88 -6.72 -8.36 14.09
N ALA A 89 -7.09 -9.50 14.68
CA ALA A 89 -6.59 -9.91 15.99
C ALA A 89 -5.06 -10.07 16.00
N TYR A 90 -4.48 -10.64 14.93
CA TYR A 90 -3.04 -10.77 14.78
C TYR A 90 -2.32 -9.40 14.72
N ALA A 91 -2.88 -8.45 13.95
CA ALA A 91 -2.35 -7.10 13.83
C ALA A 91 -2.35 -6.35 15.17
N GLU A 92 -3.44 -6.44 15.92
CA GLU A 92 -3.56 -5.82 17.25
C GLU A 92 -2.54 -6.40 18.26
N GLY A 93 -2.36 -7.72 18.25
CA GLY A 93 -1.36 -8.40 19.08
C GLY A 93 0.06 -7.95 18.74
N SER A 94 0.38 -7.86 17.45
CA SER A 94 1.67 -7.37 16.96
C SER A 94 1.93 -5.92 17.38
N ASP A 95 0.91 -5.05 17.35
CA ASP A 95 1.00 -3.67 17.79
C ASP A 95 1.16 -3.51 19.31
N ALA A 96 0.48 -4.36 20.09
CA ALA A 96 0.65 -4.39 21.53
C ALA A 96 2.10 -4.77 21.90
N GLU A 97 2.65 -5.78 21.24
CA GLU A 97 4.01 -6.24 21.48
C GLU A 97 5.05 -5.18 21.10
N ARG A 98 4.91 -4.56 19.93
CA ARG A 98 5.80 -3.45 19.52
C ARG A 98 5.79 -2.30 20.52
N ARG A 99 4.63 -1.96 21.09
CA ARG A 99 4.51 -0.90 22.11
C ARG A 99 5.18 -1.29 23.41
N ARG A 100 5.05 -2.54 23.85
CA ARG A 100 5.74 -3.05 25.05
C ARG A 100 7.25 -2.98 24.90
N LEU A 101 7.78 -3.44 23.77
CA LEU A 101 9.22 -3.39 23.49
C LEU A 101 9.74 -1.94 23.42
N ALA A 102 8.96 -1.02 22.84
CA ALA A 102 9.31 0.40 22.78
C ALA A 102 9.29 1.10 24.15
N ALA A 103 8.51 0.60 25.11
CA ALA A 103 8.46 1.16 26.47
C ALA A 103 9.54 0.58 27.41
N ALA A 104 10.18 -0.52 27.01
CA ALA A 104 11.23 -1.19 27.78
C ALA A 104 12.65 -0.66 27.47
N ASN A 105 12.80 0.22 26.47
CA ASN A 105 14.04 0.88 26.07
C ASN A 105 13.98 2.38 26.36
#